data_AF-A0AAX3KQ06-F1
#
_entry.id   AF-A0AAX3KQ06-F1
#
_cell.length_a   1.000
_cell.length_b   1.000
_cell.length_c   1.000
_cell.angle_alpha   90.00
_cell.angle_beta   90.00
_cell.angle_gamma   90.00
#
_symmetry.space_group_name_H-M   'P 1'
#
loop_
_entity.id
_entity.type
_entity.pdbx_description
1 polymer ?
#
loop_
_entity_poly.entity_id
_entity_poly.type
_entity_poly.pdbx_seq_one_letter_code
_entity_poly.pdbx_strand_id
1 'polypeptide(L)'
;MTPEQFTAVLKLATPEQLDALDQAHWRYISMMGLISDVLPDEVVEADRKAYPHFIKSRPGYNDDECKTFMVEVTGLSPEFCEAWRDQDFYTLHGESGEDMVRISEHRDRPFRLIVTAHFANA
;
A
#
# COMPACT_ATOMS: atom_id res chain seq x y z
N MET A 1 4.37 2.39 14.02
CA MET A 1 5.73 2.93 13.86
C MET A 1 5.69 4.45 13.80
N THR A 2 6.68 5.17 14.36
CA THR A 2 6.74 6.65 14.21
C THR A 2 7.26 7.05 12.82
N PRO A 3 7.03 8.31 12.37
CA PRO A 3 7.55 8.79 11.09
C PRO A 3 9.04 8.60 10.87
N GLU A 4 9.84 8.88 11.90
CA GLU A 4 11.30 8.72 11.83
C GLU A 4 11.70 7.25 11.68
N GLN A 5 10.98 6.35 12.34
CA GLN A 5 11.26 4.91 12.33
C GLN A 5 10.92 4.28 10.97
N PHE A 6 9.73 4.54 10.41
CA PHE A 6 9.39 3.95 9.11
C PHE A 6 10.25 4.54 7.98
N THR A 7 10.61 5.82 8.08
CA THR A 7 11.51 6.46 7.13
C THR A 7 12.90 5.81 7.17
N ALA A 8 13.42 5.50 8.35
CA ALA A 8 14.71 4.84 8.49
C ALA A 8 14.70 3.42 7.89
N VAL A 9 13.63 2.66 8.11
CA VAL A 9 13.47 1.30 7.55
C VAL A 9 13.37 1.35 6.03
N LEU A 10 12.51 2.21 5.48
CA LEU A 10 12.26 2.26 4.03
C LEU A 10 13.43 2.84 3.24
N LYS A 11 14.31 3.63 3.85
CA LYS A 11 15.59 4.04 3.24
C LYS A 11 16.54 2.87 2.96
N LEU A 12 16.34 1.74 3.63
CA LEU A 12 17.12 0.53 3.40
C LEU A 12 16.53 -0.34 2.29
N ALA A 13 15.30 -0.07 1.85
CA ALA A 13 14.66 -0.80 0.76
C ALA A 13 15.22 -0.34 -0.59
N THR A 14 15.38 -1.28 -1.52
CA THR A 14 15.64 -0.93 -2.92
C THR A 14 14.36 -0.42 -3.58
N PRO A 15 14.46 0.32 -4.71
CA PRO A 15 13.28 0.74 -5.46
C PRO A 15 12.37 -0.42 -5.87
N GLU A 16 12.94 -1.58 -6.20
CA GLU A 16 12.19 -2.80 -6.53
C GLU A 16 11.42 -3.35 -5.32
N GLN A 17 12.00 -3.27 -4.13
CA GLN A 17 11.32 -3.69 -2.89
C GLN A 17 10.18 -2.74 -2.53
N LEU A 18 10.36 -1.43 -2.73
CA LEU A 18 9.30 -0.44 -2.52
C LEU A 18 8.14 -0.63 -3.50
N ASP A 19 8.44 -0.87 -4.78
CA ASP A 19 7.41 -1.17 -5.79
C ASP A 19 6.68 -2.49 -5.49
N ALA A 20 7.40 -3.50 -4.97
CA ALA A 20 6.78 -4.75 -4.53
C ALA A 20 5.83 -4.54 -3.33
N LEU A 21 6.21 -3.68 -2.38
CA LEU A 21 5.37 -3.33 -1.22
C LEU A 21 4.10 -2.59 -1.65
N ASP A 22 4.24 -1.57 -2.52
CA ASP A 22 3.09 -0.84 -3.10
C ASP A 22 2.14 -1.80 -3.79
N GLN A 23 2.65 -2.63 -4.71
CA GLN A 23 1.84 -3.58 -5.45
C GLN A 23 1.13 -4.59 -4.53
N ALA A 24 1.84 -5.14 -3.53
CA ALA A 24 1.24 -6.08 -2.59
C ALA A 24 0.13 -5.43 -1.75
N HIS A 25 0.32 -4.18 -1.34
CA HIS A 25 -0.68 -3.43 -0.58
C HIS A 25 -1.95 -3.19 -1.41
N TRP A 26 -1.83 -2.74 -2.65
CA TRP A 26 -2.97 -2.55 -3.55
C TRP A 26 -3.69 -3.85 -3.88
N ARG A 27 -2.95 -4.95 -4.06
CA ARG A 27 -3.53 -6.28 -4.29
C ARG A 27 -4.41 -6.71 -3.11
N TYR A 28 -3.96 -6.49 -1.88
CA TYR A 28 -4.77 -6.77 -0.69
C TYR A 28 -6.05 -5.90 -0.66
N ILE A 29 -5.93 -4.58 -0.87
CA ILE A 29 -7.08 -3.66 -0.85
C ILE A 29 -8.12 -4.02 -1.91
N SER A 30 -7.69 -4.30 -3.15
CA SER A 30 -8.57 -4.73 -4.24
C SER A 30 -9.18 -6.11 -3.97
N MET A 31 -8.40 -7.05 -3.43
CA MET A 31 -8.88 -8.39 -3.07
C MET A 31 -10.02 -8.33 -2.04
N MET A 32 -9.90 -7.45 -1.04
CA MET A 32 -10.92 -7.20 -0.03
C MET A 32 -12.14 -6.42 -0.56
N GLY A 33 -12.13 -6.00 -1.83
CA GLY A 33 -13.24 -5.29 -2.48
C GLY A 33 -13.47 -3.89 -1.92
N LEU A 34 -12.44 -3.27 -1.32
CA LEU A 34 -12.53 -1.93 -0.77
C LEU A 34 -12.48 -0.85 -1.85
N ILE A 35 -11.81 -1.16 -2.97
CA ILE A 35 -11.66 -0.28 -4.13
C ILE A 35 -11.79 -1.13 -5.40
N SER A 36 -12.52 -0.64 -6.40
CA SER A 36 -12.60 -1.21 -7.75
C SER A 36 -11.69 -0.47 -8.73
N ASP A 37 -11.36 -1.11 -9.85
CA ASP A 37 -10.70 -0.48 -11.02
C ASP A 37 -9.24 -0.03 -10.84
N VAL A 38 -8.57 -0.40 -9.74
CA VAL A 38 -7.13 -0.14 -9.52
C VAL A 38 -6.25 -1.24 -10.10
N LEU A 39 -6.72 -2.49 -10.04
CA LEU A 39 -6.05 -3.65 -10.59
C LEU A 39 -6.97 -4.38 -11.57
N PRO A 40 -6.42 -5.02 -12.62
CA PRO A 40 -7.21 -5.87 -13.51
C PRO A 40 -7.91 -6.99 -12.75
N ASP A 41 -9.17 -7.28 -13.10
CA ASP A 41 -9.97 -8.33 -12.46
C ASP A 41 -9.26 -9.70 -12.46
N GLU A 42 -8.50 -10.01 -13.51
CA GLU A 42 -7.72 -11.24 -13.61
C GLU A 42 -6.67 -11.38 -12.50
N VAL A 43 -6.05 -10.27 -12.07
CA VAL A 43 -5.06 -10.25 -10.99
C VAL A 43 -5.77 -10.48 -9.66
N VAL A 44 -6.89 -9.79 -9.44
CA VAL A 44 -7.68 -9.90 -8.21
C VAL A 44 -8.24 -11.31 -8.04
N GLU A 45 -8.76 -11.93 -9.10
CA GLU A 45 -9.28 -13.30 -9.05
C GLU A 45 -8.17 -14.34 -8.90
N ALA A 46 -7.00 -14.12 -9.51
CA ALA A 46 -5.82 -14.96 -9.27
C ALA A 46 -5.38 -14.91 -7.80
N ASP A 47 -5.36 -13.72 -7.19
CA ASP A 47 -5.04 -13.54 -5.77
C ASP A 47 -6.06 -14.20 -4.85
N ARG A 48 -7.36 -14.03 -5.13
CA ARG A 48 -8.43 -14.71 -4.37
C ARG A 48 -8.28 -16.22 -4.39
N LYS A 49 -7.82 -16.77 -5.51
CA LYS A 49 -7.57 -18.21 -5.66
C LYS A 49 -6.30 -18.66 -4.96
N ALA A 50 -5.25 -17.84 -4.98
CA ALA A 50 -3.97 -18.13 -4.33
C ALA A 50 -4.05 -17.99 -2.80
N TYR A 51 -4.84 -17.03 -2.32
CA TYR A 51 -4.91 -16.60 -0.93
C TYR A 51 -6.34 -16.67 -0.35
N PRO A 52 -7.04 -17.82 -0.47
CA PRO A 52 -8.45 -17.93 -0.09
C PRO A 52 -8.68 -17.72 1.42
N HIS A 53 -7.64 -17.90 2.23
CA HIS A 53 -7.70 -17.78 3.69
C HIS A 53 -7.81 -16.32 4.18
N PHE A 54 -7.50 -15.33 3.32
CA PHE A 54 -7.75 -13.91 3.59
C PHE A 54 -9.17 -13.47 3.20
N ILE A 55 -9.90 -14.28 2.43
CA ILE A 55 -11.23 -13.92 1.94
C ILE A 55 -12.27 -14.17 3.04
N LYS A 56 -12.81 -13.08 3.59
CA LYS A 56 -13.86 -13.11 4.61
C LYS A 56 -15.24 -12.93 4.00
N SER A 57 -16.25 -13.47 4.69
CA SER A 57 -17.65 -13.28 4.34
C SER A 57 -18.12 -11.82 4.42
N ARG A 58 -17.41 -10.97 5.18
CA ARG A 58 -17.63 -9.52 5.21
C ARG A 58 -16.35 -8.81 4.74
N PRO A 59 -16.43 -7.96 3.70
CA PRO A 59 -15.30 -7.15 3.27
C PRO A 59 -14.94 -6.15 4.37
N GLY A 60 -13.64 -5.99 4.62
CA GLY A 60 -13.13 -5.08 5.62
C GLY A 60 -11.61 -5.10 5.65
N TYR A 61 -11.00 -3.92 5.75
CA TYR A 61 -9.55 -3.79 5.87
C TYR A 61 -9.11 -4.27 7.27
N ASN A 62 -8.03 -5.03 7.32
CA ASN A 62 -7.39 -5.44 8.57
C ASN A 62 -5.87 -5.29 8.45
N ASP A 63 -5.27 -4.51 9.34
CA ASP A 63 -3.85 -4.14 9.28
C ASP A 63 -2.90 -5.34 9.45
N ASP A 64 -3.27 -6.30 10.30
CA ASP A 64 -2.45 -7.49 10.56
C ASP A 64 -2.50 -8.47 9.40
N GLU A 65 -3.67 -8.63 8.77
CA GLU A 65 -3.84 -9.43 7.57
C GLU A 65 -3.18 -8.78 6.36
N CYS A 66 -3.30 -7.47 6.20
CA CYS A 66 -2.58 -6.72 5.16
C CYS A 66 -1.07 -6.94 5.28
N LYS A 67 -0.52 -6.80 6.50
CA LYS A 67 0.91 -7.06 6.76
C LYS A 67 1.29 -8.51 6.45
N THR A 68 0.48 -9.47 6.88
CA THR A 68 0.74 -10.90 6.62
C THR A 68 0.72 -11.19 5.11
N PHE A 69 -0.26 -10.67 4.39
CA PHE A 69 -0.36 -10.80 2.94
C PHE A 69 0.84 -10.17 2.23
N MET A 70 1.25 -8.96 2.63
CA MET A 70 2.42 -8.29 2.05
C MET A 70 3.70 -9.10 2.26
N VAL A 71 3.89 -9.70 3.43
CA VAL A 71 5.02 -10.60 3.71
C VAL A 71 4.97 -11.83 2.79
N GLU A 72 3.81 -12.47 2.64
CA GLU A 72 3.65 -13.66 1.78
C GLU A 72 3.90 -13.36 0.30
N VAL A 73 3.42 -12.22 -0.20
CA VAL A 73 3.54 -11.84 -1.61
C VAL A 73 4.94 -11.31 -1.96
N THR A 74 5.54 -10.53 -1.08
CA THR A 74 6.85 -9.87 -1.36
C THR A 74 8.04 -10.67 -0.88
N GLY A 75 7.86 -11.57 0.11
CA GLY A 75 8.96 -12.23 0.82
C GLY A 75 9.79 -11.30 1.70
N LEU A 76 9.37 -10.03 1.86
CA LEU A 76 10.06 -9.05 2.70
C LEU A 76 9.75 -9.27 4.18
N SER A 77 10.59 -8.68 5.04
CA SER A 77 10.38 -8.80 6.47
C SER A 77 9.08 -8.09 6.89
N PRO A 78 8.44 -8.53 8.00
CA PRO A 78 7.28 -7.84 8.55
C PRO A 78 7.55 -6.37 8.89
N GLU A 79 8.80 -6.02 9.21
CA GLU A 79 9.23 -4.65 9.51
C GLU A 79 9.13 -3.73 8.29
N PHE A 80 9.53 -4.19 7.09
CA PHE A 80 9.35 -3.43 5.85
C PHE A 80 7.86 -3.25 5.51
N CYS A 81 7.06 -4.31 5.68
CA CYS A 81 5.62 -4.27 5.41
C CYS A 81 4.88 -3.34 6.38
N GLU A 82 5.26 -3.34 7.66
CA GLU A 82 4.73 -2.42 8.67
C GLU A 82 5.14 -0.97 8.39
N ALA A 83 6.41 -0.75 8.06
CA ALA A 83 6.93 0.59 7.74
C ALA A 83 6.21 1.20 6.52
N TRP A 84 6.01 0.42 5.45
CA TRP A 84 5.27 0.86 4.27
C TRP A 84 3.83 1.23 4.59
N ARG A 85 3.09 0.34 5.26
CA ARG A 85 1.68 0.57 5.59
C ARG A 85 1.50 1.81 6.47
N ASP A 86 2.38 1.98 7.46
CA ASP A 86 2.33 3.16 8.32
C ASP A 86 2.66 4.43 7.52
N GLN A 87 3.67 4.42 6.64
CA GLN A 87 3.94 5.55 5.74
C GLN A 87 2.72 5.88 4.86
N ASP A 88 2.13 4.88 4.20
CA ASP A 88 0.97 5.06 3.32
C ASP A 88 -0.22 5.64 4.09
N PHE A 89 -0.49 5.12 5.29
CA PHE A 89 -1.52 5.68 6.18
C PHE A 89 -1.26 7.16 6.51
N TYR A 90 -0.03 7.54 6.86
CA TYR A 90 0.32 8.93 7.14
C TYR A 90 0.19 9.81 5.88
N THR A 91 0.66 9.35 4.72
CA THR A 91 0.52 10.07 3.45
C THR A 91 -0.95 10.27 3.06
N LEU A 92 -1.80 9.28 3.29
CA LEU A 92 -3.23 9.34 2.98
C LEU A 92 -4.05 10.15 3.98
N HIS A 93 -3.73 10.08 5.28
CA HIS A 93 -4.54 10.64 6.36
C HIS A 93 -3.97 11.91 7.01
N GLY A 94 -2.75 12.31 6.69
CA GLY A 94 -2.22 13.57 7.19
C GLY A 94 -0.78 13.83 6.80
N GLU A 95 -0.59 14.81 5.92
CA GLU A 95 0.30 15.88 6.32
C GLU A 95 -0.44 16.72 7.36
N SER A 96 0.23 17.05 8.46
CA SER A 96 -0.30 17.82 9.58
C SER A 96 -1.13 19.03 9.13
N GLY A 97 -2.46 18.95 9.26
CA GLY A 97 -3.39 20.06 9.50
C GLY A 97 -3.51 21.24 8.51
N GLU A 98 -2.55 21.55 7.65
CA GLU A 98 -2.46 22.85 6.97
C GLU A 98 -2.42 22.80 5.43
N ASP A 99 -2.13 21.67 4.79
CA ASP A 99 -1.92 21.61 3.32
C ASP A 99 -3.13 21.11 2.48
N MET A 100 -4.33 21.14 3.04
CA MET A 100 -5.61 20.77 2.38
C MET A 100 -6.06 21.70 1.24
N VAL A 101 -5.18 22.51 0.64
CA VAL A 101 -5.53 23.48 -0.43
C VAL A 101 -4.86 23.17 -1.79
N ARG A 102 -3.87 22.28 -1.89
CA ARG A 102 -3.14 22.08 -3.16
C ARG A 102 -3.35 20.75 -3.89
N ILE A 103 -3.95 19.75 -3.26
CA ILE A 103 -4.17 18.44 -3.91
C ILE A 103 -5.49 18.39 -4.71
N SER A 104 -6.31 19.45 -4.69
CA SER A 104 -7.57 19.48 -5.44
C SER A 104 -7.39 19.65 -6.96
N GLU A 105 -6.20 20.03 -7.45
CA GLU A 105 -5.94 20.24 -8.88
C GLU A 105 -5.35 19.04 -9.63
N HIS A 106 -5.20 17.88 -8.99
CA HIS A 106 -4.58 16.70 -9.62
C HIS A 106 -5.50 15.46 -9.68
N ARG A 107 -6.83 15.68 -9.66
CA ARG A 107 -7.86 14.62 -9.76
C ARG A 107 -7.83 13.76 -11.03
N ASP A 108 -6.94 14.05 -11.98
CA ASP A 108 -6.80 13.32 -13.26
C ASP A 108 -5.51 12.46 -13.37
N ARG A 109 -4.71 12.36 -12.30
CA ARG A 109 -3.55 11.44 -12.30
C ARG A 109 -3.95 10.16 -11.54
N PRO A 110 -3.71 8.96 -12.11
CA PRO A 110 -3.97 7.71 -11.39
C PRO A 110 -3.19 7.74 -10.08
N PHE A 111 -3.85 7.45 -8.96
CA PHE A 111 -3.30 7.49 -7.59
C PHE A 111 -1.90 6.87 -7.47
N ARG A 112 -1.64 5.84 -8.28
CA ARG A 112 -0.35 5.16 -8.44
C ARG A 112 0.82 6.12 -8.74
N LEU A 113 0.61 7.20 -9.48
CA LEU A 113 1.68 8.12 -9.92
C LEU A 113 2.14 9.11 -8.84
N ILE A 114 1.34 9.34 -7.79
CA ILE A 114 1.71 10.23 -6.67
C ILE A 114 2.73 9.53 -5.77
N VAL A 115 2.50 8.24 -5.50
CA VAL A 115 3.39 7.41 -4.68
C VAL A 115 4.74 7.20 -5.39
N THR A 116 4.75 6.87 -6.69
CA THR A 116 6.01 6.64 -7.43
C THR A 116 6.85 7.92 -7.60
N ALA A 117 6.21 9.10 -7.72
CA ALA A 117 6.93 10.36 -7.90
C ALA A 117 7.69 10.82 -6.64
N HIS A 118 7.22 10.44 -5.44
CA HIS A 118 7.89 10.80 -4.20
C HIS A 118 9.22 10.05 -4.01
N PHE A 119 9.35 8.84 -4.57
CA PHE A 119 10.57 8.03 -4.49
C PHE A 119 11.56 8.27 -5.64
N ALA A 120 11.14 8.91 -6.74
CA ALA A 120 12.03 9.22 -7.87
C ALA A 120 12.94 10.44 -7.65
N ASN A 121 12.78 11.17 -6.54
CA ASN A 121 13.46 12.45 -6.30
C ASN A 121 14.18 12.53 -4.93
N ALA A 122 14.48 11.38 -4.31
CA ALA A 122 15.23 11.28 -3.05
C ALA A 122 16.61 10.64 -3.26
#